data_AF-A0A8S9W5F0-F1
#
_entry.id   AF-A0A8S9W5F0-F1
#
_cell.length_a   1.000
_cell.length_b   1.000
_cell.length_c   1.000
_cell.angle_alpha   90.00
_cell.angle_beta   90.00
_cell.angle_gamma   90.00
#
_symmetry.space_group_name_H-M   'P 1'
#
loop_
_entity.id
_entity.type
_entity.pdbx_description
1 polymer ?
#
loop_
_entity_poly.entity_id
_entity_poly.type
_entity_poly.pdbx_seq_one_letter_code
_entity_poly.pdbx_strand_id
1 'polypeptide(L)'
;MLTGNTANSNIGTGGRGEDANDWDEWFGGSGGDGYSYGIYLHSSSNCMLTGNTANLTSGRGGRGGRGQYGGSGGDGGNGRGYGIYSHSSSNCMLMNNSANSINGGGGGGYGIHDADGGDGGDGYSYGIRLSSSSNCMLVSNTANSTSSNGGSGGSGGLGSGGSDGGDGYGCGYGIHLSSASSDNTLYHNNLANNTPHNAYDTSTNAWDSGSAGNYHSGYTGTDNDTDGIGDTHHPVPGGTSTDRFPLMQPWTGGTSLKGDLNCDDRITPADAAIALQLAASGAQNPAADVNDDRRITSLDALMILQAAAGRIEL
;
A
#
# COMPACT_ATOMS: atom_id res chain seq x y z
N MET A 1 11.96 -14.16 12.54
CA MET A 1 11.13 -13.08 13.14
C MET A 1 11.90 -11.78 12.99
N LEU A 2 11.25 -10.75 12.47
CA LEU A 2 11.80 -9.41 12.27
C LEU A 2 10.86 -8.43 12.97
N THR A 3 11.33 -7.76 14.02
CA THR A 3 10.47 -6.93 14.88
C THR A 3 11.09 -5.56 15.12
N GLY A 4 10.32 -4.49 14.89
CA GLY A 4 10.75 -3.12 15.20
C GLY A 4 11.90 -2.58 14.34
N ASN A 5 12.13 -3.15 13.15
CA ASN A 5 13.23 -2.73 12.28
C ASN A 5 12.83 -1.55 11.39
N THR A 6 13.82 -0.77 10.95
CA THR A 6 13.61 0.35 10.03
C THR A 6 14.47 0.16 8.78
N ALA A 7 13.82 0.02 7.63
CA ALA A 7 14.40 -0.02 6.29
C ALA A 7 13.80 1.13 5.46
N ASN A 8 14.11 2.36 5.86
CA ASN A 8 13.58 3.58 5.24
C ASN A 8 14.54 4.19 4.21
N SER A 9 13.99 4.99 3.30
CA SER A 9 14.77 5.86 2.40
C SER A 9 15.67 5.08 1.43
N ASN A 10 15.24 3.88 1.04
CA ASN A 10 15.96 3.08 0.05
C ASN A 10 15.71 3.65 -1.35
N ILE A 11 16.78 3.82 -2.14
CA ILE A 11 16.70 4.34 -3.50
C ILE A 11 17.49 3.41 -4.43
N GLY A 12 16.85 2.97 -5.50
CA GLY A 12 17.48 2.21 -6.57
C GLY A 12 17.38 2.97 -7.88
N THR A 13 18.51 3.18 -8.54
CA THR A 13 18.59 3.93 -9.80
C THR A 13 19.13 3.05 -10.92
N GLY A 14 18.41 3.00 -12.03
CA GLY A 14 18.86 2.39 -13.26
C GLY A 14 19.98 3.21 -13.92
N GLY A 15 20.90 2.52 -14.60
CA GLY A 15 21.98 3.16 -15.34
C GLY A 15 21.46 3.90 -16.58
N ARG A 16 22.15 4.95 -17.01
CA ARG A 16 21.86 5.59 -18.29
C ARG A 16 22.27 4.66 -19.43
N GLY A 17 21.46 4.58 -20.47
CA GLY A 17 21.80 3.89 -21.71
C GLY A 17 22.99 4.53 -22.41
N GLU A 18 23.78 3.70 -23.09
CA GLU A 18 24.99 4.16 -23.79
C GLU A 18 24.63 5.01 -25.00
N ASP A 19 25.38 6.10 -25.20
CA ASP A 19 25.24 6.92 -26.40
C ASP A 19 26.00 6.22 -27.53
N ALA A 20 25.34 6.06 -28.68
CA ALA A 20 25.99 5.65 -29.93
C ALA A 20 27.19 6.57 -30.19
N ASN A 21 28.36 5.98 -30.47
CA ASN A 21 29.63 6.72 -30.51
C ASN A 21 30.52 6.38 -31.71
N ASP A 22 30.11 5.48 -32.62
CA ASP A 22 30.87 5.15 -33.83
C ASP A 22 29.98 4.78 -35.02
N TRP A 23 30.57 4.68 -36.21
CA TRP A 23 29.88 4.45 -37.48
C TRP A 23 29.17 3.09 -37.60
N ASP A 24 29.40 2.17 -36.67
CA ASP A 24 28.76 0.84 -36.63
C ASP A 24 27.63 0.74 -35.58
N GLU A 25 27.47 1.75 -34.71
CA GLU A 25 26.43 1.79 -33.67
C GLU A 25 25.54 3.02 -33.87
N TRP A 26 24.35 2.82 -34.42
CA TRP A 26 23.45 3.92 -34.78
C TRP A 26 22.38 4.14 -33.71
N PHE A 27 22.11 3.15 -32.88
CA PHE A 27 21.02 3.17 -31.90
C PHE A 27 21.53 3.52 -30.51
N GLY A 28 20.81 4.39 -29.81
CA GLY A 28 21.07 4.65 -28.40
C GLY A 28 20.71 3.44 -27.54
N GLY A 29 21.54 3.11 -26.55
CA GLY A 29 21.24 2.04 -25.60
C GLY A 29 20.05 2.40 -24.71
N SER A 30 19.29 1.41 -24.27
CA SER A 30 18.20 1.63 -23.32
C SER A 30 18.72 1.96 -21.92
N GLY A 31 17.96 2.76 -21.18
CA GLY A 31 18.19 2.98 -19.76
C GLY A 31 17.94 1.70 -18.97
N GLY A 32 18.74 1.46 -17.95
CA GLY A 32 18.58 0.34 -17.04
C GLY A 32 17.36 0.50 -16.13
N ASP A 33 16.81 -0.61 -15.65
CA ASP A 33 15.75 -0.60 -14.65
C ASP A 33 16.28 -0.24 -13.25
N GLY A 34 15.52 0.53 -12.48
CA GLY A 34 15.83 0.86 -11.09
C GLY A 34 14.89 0.16 -10.11
N TYR A 35 15.45 -0.62 -9.19
CA TYR A 35 14.68 -1.37 -8.19
C TYR A 35 15.05 -0.96 -6.77
N SER A 36 14.05 -0.70 -5.93
CA SER A 36 14.25 -0.43 -4.51
C SER A 36 13.31 -1.26 -3.65
N TYR A 37 13.83 -1.83 -2.57
CA TYR A 37 13.09 -2.64 -1.61
C TYR A 37 13.33 -2.12 -0.21
N GLY A 38 12.27 -1.92 0.58
CA GLY A 38 12.36 -1.71 2.03
C GLY A 38 12.68 -3.04 2.72
N ILE A 39 11.69 -3.92 2.79
CA ILE A 39 11.84 -5.29 3.30
C ILE A 39 11.48 -6.27 2.20
N TYR A 40 12.37 -7.23 1.93
CA TYR A 40 12.14 -8.25 0.92
C TYR A 40 12.23 -9.66 1.51
N LEU A 41 11.12 -10.39 1.48
CA LEU A 41 11.06 -11.82 1.74
C LEU A 41 11.09 -12.56 0.41
N HIS A 42 12.15 -13.33 0.20
CA HIS A 42 12.33 -14.15 -1.00
C HIS A 42 12.41 -15.61 -0.60
N SER A 43 11.46 -16.43 -1.07
CA SER A 43 11.41 -17.87 -0.78
C SER A 43 11.50 -18.18 0.73
N SER A 44 10.87 -17.35 1.55
CA SER A 44 11.02 -17.32 3.00
C SER A 44 9.66 -17.49 3.69
N SER A 45 9.18 -18.73 3.78
CA SER A 45 7.91 -19.04 4.44
C SER A 45 8.00 -19.03 5.97
N ASN A 46 6.87 -18.89 6.65
CA ASN A 46 6.76 -18.87 8.11
C ASN A 46 7.48 -17.68 8.77
N CYS A 47 7.52 -16.54 8.08
CA CYS A 47 8.10 -15.31 8.62
C CYS A 47 7.09 -14.54 9.48
N MET A 48 7.59 -13.86 10.50
CA MET A 48 6.82 -12.90 11.30
C MET A 48 7.51 -11.56 11.23
N LEU A 49 6.79 -10.56 10.70
CA LEU A 49 7.19 -9.16 10.57
C LEU A 49 6.25 -8.35 11.44
N THR A 50 6.77 -7.81 12.55
CA THR A 50 5.95 -7.05 13.50
C THR A 50 6.53 -5.66 13.76
N GLY A 51 5.74 -4.61 13.58
CA GLY A 51 6.18 -3.25 13.95
C GLY A 51 7.33 -2.71 13.11
N ASN A 52 7.58 -3.23 11.91
CA ASN A 52 8.68 -2.77 11.07
C ASN A 52 8.27 -1.56 10.21
N THR A 53 9.24 -0.72 9.86
CA THR A 53 9.06 0.47 9.02
C THR A 53 9.86 0.32 7.74
N ALA A 54 9.20 0.44 6.59
CA ALA A 54 9.74 0.25 5.25
C ALA A 54 9.25 1.38 4.32
N ASN A 55 9.46 2.62 4.76
CA ASN A 55 8.93 3.84 4.15
C ASN A 55 9.93 4.48 3.18
N LEU A 56 9.45 5.44 2.39
CA LEU A 56 10.29 6.31 1.56
C LEU A 56 11.15 5.54 0.55
N THR A 57 10.64 4.44 0.00
CA THR A 57 11.39 3.64 -0.99
C THR A 57 11.12 4.15 -2.40
N SER A 58 12.17 4.34 -3.21
CA SER A 58 12.04 4.86 -4.59
C SER A 58 12.87 4.06 -5.59
N GLY A 59 12.22 3.44 -6.57
CA GLY A 59 12.89 2.84 -7.73
C GLY A 59 12.79 3.77 -8.94
N ARG A 60 13.92 4.10 -9.57
CA ARG A 60 14.00 5.05 -10.68
C ARG A 60 14.69 4.44 -11.88
N GLY A 61 13.96 4.36 -12.99
CA GLY A 61 14.52 3.96 -14.27
C GLY A 61 15.61 4.91 -14.76
N GLY A 62 16.57 4.37 -15.48
CA GLY A 62 17.63 5.12 -16.13
C GLY A 62 17.14 5.77 -17.42
N ARG A 63 17.77 6.87 -17.83
CA ARG A 63 17.46 7.51 -19.11
C ARG A 63 18.03 6.71 -20.27
N GLY A 64 17.35 6.68 -21.40
CA GLY A 64 17.90 6.17 -22.65
C GLY A 64 19.13 6.95 -23.14
N GLY A 65 19.91 6.29 -23.99
CA GLY A 65 21.09 6.82 -24.66
C GLY A 65 20.76 7.47 -26.00
N ARG A 66 21.68 8.30 -26.50
CA ARG A 66 21.55 9.00 -27.76
C ARG A 66 21.85 8.09 -28.95
N GLY A 67 20.97 8.06 -29.96
CA GLY A 67 21.27 7.49 -31.28
C GLY A 67 22.05 8.45 -32.20
N GLN A 68 22.60 7.94 -33.31
CA GLN A 68 23.31 8.72 -34.34
C GLN A 68 22.99 8.23 -35.76
N TYR A 69 23.31 9.06 -36.76
CA TYR A 69 23.27 8.72 -38.19
C TYR A 69 21.93 8.12 -38.69
N GLY A 70 20.81 8.59 -38.14
CA GLY A 70 19.47 8.09 -38.47
C GLY A 70 18.99 6.91 -37.62
N GLY A 71 19.77 6.44 -36.64
CA GLY A 71 19.31 5.49 -35.63
C GLY A 71 18.55 6.17 -34.47
N SER A 72 17.64 5.43 -33.86
CA SER A 72 16.72 5.94 -32.85
C SER A 72 17.39 6.23 -31.51
N GLY A 73 16.76 7.10 -30.72
CA GLY A 73 17.10 7.25 -29.31
C GLY A 73 16.75 6.00 -28.51
N GLY A 74 17.52 5.74 -27.46
CA GLY A 74 17.26 4.65 -26.56
C GLY A 74 16.06 4.91 -25.65
N ASP A 75 15.39 3.83 -25.25
CA ASP A 75 14.24 3.89 -24.35
C ASP A 75 14.68 4.15 -22.91
N GLY A 76 13.79 4.71 -22.11
CA GLY A 76 13.95 4.82 -20.67
C GLY A 76 13.72 3.49 -19.97
N GLY A 77 14.48 3.24 -18.90
CA GLY A 77 14.28 2.07 -18.05
C GLY A 77 13.07 2.23 -17.12
N ASN A 78 12.60 1.12 -16.55
CA ASN A 78 11.49 1.13 -15.60
C ASN A 78 11.95 1.41 -14.17
N GLY A 79 11.14 2.11 -13.39
CA GLY A 79 11.37 2.34 -11.96
C GLY A 79 10.40 1.53 -11.09
N ARG A 80 10.91 0.76 -10.13
CA ARG A 80 10.09 -0.07 -9.24
C ARG A 80 10.42 0.14 -7.76
N GLY A 81 9.47 0.68 -7.00
CA GLY A 81 9.55 0.86 -5.56
C GLY A 81 8.70 -0.16 -4.79
N TYR A 82 9.29 -0.80 -3.79
CA TYR A 82 8.60 -1.75 -2.91
C TYR A 82 8.87 -1.38 -1.45
N GLY A 83 7.82 -1.14 -0.67
CA GLY A 83 7.92 -1.03 0.78
C GLY A 83 8.23 -2.40 1.39
N ILE A 84 7.22 -3.27 1.45
CA ILE A 84 7.36 -4.66 1.85
C ILE A 84 7.01 -5.56 0.67
N TYR A 85 7.95 -6.40 0.25
CA TYR A 85 7.73 -7.37 -0.80
C TYR A 85 7.86 -8.80 -0.27
N SER A 86 6.80 -9.58 -0.44
CA SER A 86 6.78 -11.01 -0.17
C SER A 86 6.68 -11.76 -1.50
N HIS A 87 7.76 -12.44 -1.87
CA HIS A 87 7.82 -13.28 -3.06
C HIS A 87 8.05 -14.73 -2.68
N SER A 88 7.17 -15.62 -3.15
CA SER A 88 7.27 -17.06 -2.89
C SER A 88 7.39 -17.41 -1.40
N SER A 89 6.73 -16.64 -0.52
CA SER A 89 6.93 -16.67 0.93
C SER A 89 5.58 -16.83 1.64
N SER A 90 5.17 -18.09 1.85
CA SER A 90 3.84 -18.43 2.39
C SER A 90 3.83 -18.54 3.92
N ASN A 91 2.64 -18.58 4.53
CA ASN A 91 2.47 -18.71 5.99
C ASN A 91 3.11 -17.58 6.80
N CYS A 92 3.18 -16.36 6.24
CA CYS A 92 3.81 -15.23 6.91
C CYS A 92 2.79 -14.37 7.66
N MET A 93 3.21 -13.77 8.78
CA MET A 93 2.42 -12.79 9.53
C MET A 93 3.08 -11.42 9.43
N LEU A 94 2.36 -10.46 8.85
CA LEU A 94 2.74 -9.07 8.74
C LEU A 94 1.78 -8.28 9.63
N MET A 95 2.26 -7.85 10.79
CA MET A 95 1.46 -7.16 11.79
C MET A 95 2.05 -5.80 12.13
N ASN A 96 1.24 -4.73 12.16
CA ASN A 96 1.68 -3.39 12.59
C ASN A 96 2.88 -2.84 11.79
N ASN A 97 3.06 -3.23 10.53
CA ASN A 97 4.15 -2.70 9.72
C ASN A 97 3.73 -1.44 8.97
N SER A 98 4.68 -0.55 8.72
CA SER A 98 4.50 0.69 7.96
C SER A 98 5.27 0.59 6.65
N ALA A 99 4.58 0.81 5.52
CA ALA A 99 5.14 0.75 4.17
C ALA A 99 4.58 1.93 3.34
N ASN A 100 4.99 3.13 3.74
CA ASN A 100 4.43 4.40 3.28
C ASN A 100 5.35 5.15 2.33
N SER A 101 4.76 6.02 1.50
CA SER A 101 5.51 6.93 0.62
C SER A 101 6.44 6.18 -0.34
N ILE A 102 5.85 5.24 -1.08
CA ILE A 102 6.59 4.38 -2.01
C ILE A 102 6.42 4.93 -3.43
N ASN A 103 7.53 5.04 -4.17
CA ASN A 103 7.53 5.65 -5.48
C ASN A 103 8.25 4.81 -6.55
N GLY A 104 7.63 4.70 -7.73
CA GLY A 104 8.24 4.20 -8.94
C GLY A 104 8.31 5.32 -9.98
N GLY A 105 9.49 5.60 -10.51
CA GLY A 105 9.70 6.61 -11.54
C GLY A 105 10.32 6.01 -12.79
N GLY A 106 9.62 6.03 -13.90
CA GLY A 106 10.17 5.66 -15.20
C GLY A 106 11.29 6.59 -15.65
N GLY A 107 12.29 6.05 -16.32
CA GLY A 107 13.33 6.81 -16.99
C GLY A 107 12.82 7.43 -18.29
N GLY A 108 13.35 8.58 -18.69
CA GLY A 108 12.97 9.20 -19.95
C GLY A 108 13.63 8.53 -21.15
N GLY A 109 12.91 8.46 -22.27
CA GLY A 109 13.49 8.14 -23.57
C GLY A 109 14.42 9.26 -24.07
N TYR A 110 15.32 8.93 -24.99
CA TYR A 110 16.18 9.93 -25.60
C TYR A 110 15.56 10.44 -26.91
N GLY A 111 15.49 11.77 -27.08
CA GLY A 111 15.02 12.37 -28.33
C GLY A 111 16.13 12.61 -29.35
N ILE A 112 15.83 12.48 -30.63
CA ILE A 112 16.79 12.70 -31.72
C ILE A 112 16.12 13.44 -32.88
N HIS A 113 16.83 14.43 -33.43
CA HIS A 113 16.26 15.37 -34.41
C HIS A 113 16.05 14.81 -35.83
N ASP A 114 16.65 13.66 -36.16
CA ASP A 114 16.62 13.11 -37.53
C ASP A 114 16.08 11.67 -37.59
N ALA A 115 15.63 11.10 -36.46
CA ALA A 115 15.13 9.72 -36.34
C ALA A 115 14.07 9.61 -35.22
N ASP A 116 13.68 8.39 -34.87
CA ASP A 116 12.69 8.13 -33.82
C ASP A 116 13.26 8.42 -32.42
N GLY A 117 12.47 9.07 -31.57
CA GLY A 117 12.77 9.18 -30.15
C GLY A 117 12.49 7.87 -29.41
N GLY A 118 13.26 7.58 -28.36
CA GLY A 118 13.02 6.41 -27.52
C GLY A 118 11.80 6.59 -26.62
N ASP A 119 11.19 5.49 -26.22
CA ASP A 119 10.03 5.50 -25.33
C ASP A 119 10.43 5.84 -23.88
N GLY A 120 9.50 6.39 -23.11
CA GLY A 120 9.63 6.54 -21.68
C GLY A 120 9.38 5.22 -20.96
N GLY A 121 10.17 4.93 -19.92
CA GLY A 121 9.97 3.74 -19.10
C GLY A 121 8.80 3.88 -18.13
N ASP A 122 8.30 2.77 -17.60
CA ASP A 122 7.18 2.76 -16.66
C ASP A 122 7.62 2.96 -15.21
N GLY A 123 6.71 3.49 -14.38
CA GLY A 123 6.84 3.59 -12.94
C GLY A 123 5.86 2.67 -12.19
N TYR A 124 6.40 1.82 -11.30
CA TYR A 124 5.63 0.90 -10.47
C TYR A 124 5.93 1.10 -8.97
N SER A 125 4.91 1.21 -8.13
CA SER A 125 5.08 1.31 -6.68
C SER A 125 4.11 0.42 -5.92
N TYR A 126 4.61 -0.17 -4.83
CA TYR A 126 3.83 -1.04 -3.97
C TYR A 126 4.16 -0.77 -2.50
N GLY A 127 3.15 -0.46 -1.70
CA GLY A 127 3.28 -0.40 -0.25
C GLY A 127 3.63 -1.79 0.28
N ILE A 128 2.68 -2.71 0.20
CA ILE A 128 2.90 -4.13 0.49
C ILE A 128 2.51 -4.96 -0.73
N ARG A 129 3.42 -5.79 -1.22
CA ARG A 129 3.16 -6.69 -2.35
C ARG A 129 3.35 -8.13 -1.94
N LEU A 130 2.35 -8.97 -2.24
CA LEU A 130 2.45 -10.42 -2.16
C LEU A 130 2.40 -10.99 -3.59
N SER A 131 3.42 -11.78 -3.92
CA SER A 131 3.54 -12.47 -5.19
C SER A 131 3.87 -13.93 -4.93
N SER A 132 3.03 -14.82 -5.45
CA SER A 132 3.13 -16.27 -5.20
C SER A 132 3.28 -16.62 -3.72
N SER A 133 2.61 -15.85 -2.84
CA SER A 133 2.67 -16.00 -1.39
C SER A 133 1.26 -16.25 -0.86
N SER A 134 1.06 -17.39 -0.21
CA SER A 134 -0.27 -17.85 0.23
C SER A 134 -0.33 -18.03 1.75
N ASN A 135 -1.54 -18.12 2.31
CA ASN A 135 -1.76 -18.36 3.74
C ASN A 135 -1.09 -17.33 4.66
N CYS A 136 -0.93 -16.09 4.22
CA CYS A 136 -0.36 -15.02 5.02
C CYS A 136 -1.46 -14.19 5.70
N MET A 137 -1.12 -13.60 6.85
CA MET A 137 -1.97 -12.65 7.58
C MET A 137 -1.36 -11.26 7.50
N LEU A 138 -2.11 -10.29 6.98
CA LEU A 138 -1.73 -8.88 6.98
C LEU A 138 -2.71 -8.11 7.88
N VAL A 139 -2.25 -7.77 9.08
CA VAL A 139 -3.09 -7.16 10.11
C VAL A 139 -2.53 -5.83 10.58
N SER A 140 -3.35 -4.80 10.63
CA SER A 140 -2.95 -3.51 11.21
C SER A 140 -1.73 -2.87 10.54
N ASN A 141 -1.47 -3.17 9.27
CA ASN A 141 -0.39 -2.52 8.53
C ASN A 141 -0.87 -1.19 7.95
N THR A 142 0.07 -0.27 7.73
CA THR A 142 -0.20 1.00 7.04
C THR A 142 0.56 1.00 5.72
N ALA A 143 -0.17 1.15 4.61
CA ALA A 143 0.38 1.22 3.26
C ALA A 143 -0.25 2.42 2.52
N ASN A 144 0.28 3.60 2.83
CA ASN A 144 -0.24 4.88 2.39
C ASN A 144 0.71 5.60 1.44
N SER A 145 0.16 6.52 0.65
CA SER A 145 0.93 7.44 -0.20
C SER A 145 1.83 6.72 -1.20
N THR A 146 1.35 5.63 -1.80
CA THR A 146 2.05 4.93 -2.87
C THR A 146 1.63 5.51 -4.23
N SER A 147 2.58 6.07 -4.98
CA SER A 147 2.29 6.66 -6.28
C SER A 147 3.48 6.54 -7.22
N SER A 148 3.20 6.49 -8.53
CA SER A 148 4.24 6.31 -9.55
C SER A 148 3.96 7.17 -10.76
N ASN A 149 5.03 7.51 -11.48
CA ASN A 149 4.96 8.20 -12.76
C ASN A 149 5.81 7.44 -13.78
N GLY A 150 5.34 7.36 -15.02
CA GLY A 150 6.18 6.96 -16.14
C GLY A 150 7.16 8.07 -16.54
N GLY A 151 8.16 7.69 -17.32
CA GLY A 151 9.10 8.61 -17.93
C GLY A 151 8.51 9.23 -19.20
N SER A 152 9.00 10.41 -19.56
CA SER A 152 8.61 11.04 -20.83
C SER A 152 9.26 10.33 -22.02
N GLY A 153 8.53 10.18 -23.11
CA GLY A 153 9.09 9.80 -24.41
C GLY A 153 10.08 10.85 -24.93
N GLY A 154 11.01 10.42 -25.78
CA GLY A 154 11.94 11.28 -26.48
C GLY A 154 11.31 11.90 -27.73
N SER A 155 11.60 13.17 -28.03
CA SER A 155 11.12 13.79 -29.27
C SER A 155 11.86 13.25 -30.50
N GLY A 156 11.13 12.87 -31.53
CA GLY A 156 11.66 12.46 -32.83
C GLY A 156 11.86 13.62 -33.80
N GLY A 157 12.37 13.31 -34.99
CA GLY A 157 12.74 14.29 -36.00
C GLY A 157 11.58 14.83 -36.85
N LEU A 158 11.27 16.13 -36.71
CA LEU A 158 10.32 16.85 -37.56
C LEU A 158 10.97 17.22 -38.91
N GLY A 159 10.87 16.31 -39.89
CA GLY A 159 11.22 16.60 -41.29
C GLY A 159 11.78 15.41 -42.07
N SER A 160 12.39 14.43 -41.40
CA SER A 160 12.98 13.23 -42.01
C SER A 160 12.12 11.96 -41.89
N GLY A 161 10.98 12.03 -41.18
CA GLY A 161 10.04 10.91 -41.02
C GLY A 161 10.13 10.17 -39.68
N GLY A 162 10.85 10.69 -38.69
CA GLY A 162 10.91 10.11 -37.34
C GLY A 162 9.68 10.45 -36.49
N SER A 163 9.29 9.55 -35.59
CA SER A 163 8.23 9.71 -34.60
C SER A 163 8.74 10.00 -33.19
N ASP A 164 7.94 10.74 -32.42
CA ASP A 164 8.15 10.85 -30.97
C ASP A 164 7.95 9.49 -30.29
N GLY A 165 8.77 9.22 -29.26
CA GLY A 165 8.57 8.09 -28.37
C GLY A 165 7.35 8.29 -27.47
N GLY A 166 6.71 7.19 -27.07
CA GLY A 166 5.59 7.20 -26.16
C GLY A 166 6.01 7.54 -24.72
N ASP A 167 5.09 8.16 -23.96
CA ASP A 167 5.26 8.30 -22.52
C ASP A 167 5.03 6.97 -21.80
N GLY A 168 5.83 6.71 -20.78
CA GLY A 168 5.64 5.55 -19.91
C GLY A 168 4.42 5.70 -19.01
N TYR A 169 3.94 4.57 -18.49
CA TYR A 169 2.81 4.52 -17.57
C TYR A 169 3.25 4.57 -16.10
N GLY A 170 2.36 5.06 -15.22
CA GLY A 170 2.58 5.08 -13.77
C GLY A 170 1.47 4.35 -13.02
N CYS A 171 1.82 3.34 -12.23
CA CYS A 171 0.88 2.74 -11.27
C CYS A 171 1.47 2.51 -9.87
N GLY A 172 0.68 2.91 -8.88
CA GLY A 172 0.92 2.69 -7.46
C GLY A 172 -0.21 1.93 -6.79
N TYR A 173 0.17 1.07 -5.86
CA TYR A 173 -0.72 0.21 -5.10
C TYR A 173 -0.37 0.26 -3.60
N GLY A 174 -1.38 0.49 -2.75
CA GLY A 174 -1.20 0.35 -1.30
C GLY A 174 -0.86 -1.11 -0.96
N ILE A 175 -1.81 -2.02 -1.17
CA ILE A 175 -1.59 -3.47 -1.07
C ILE A 175 -1.90 -4.15 -2.41
N HIS A 176 -1.00 -5.00 -2.89
CA HIS A 176 -1.16 -5.74 -4.15
C HIS A 176 -0.89 -7.24 -3.99
N LEU A 177 -1.90 -8.06 -4.30
CA LEU A 177 -1.83 -9.52 -4.30
C LEU A 177 -1.91 -10.04 -5.74
N SER A 178 -0.86 -10.74 -6.18
CA SER A 178 -0.77 -11.23 -7.55
C SER A 178 -0.14 -12.61 -7.64
N SER A 179 -0.16 -13.19 -8.85
CA SER A 179 0.64 -14.39 -9.18
C SER A 179 0.30 -15.61 -8.30
N ALA A 180 -0.99 -15.93 -8.16
CA ALA A 180 -1.50 -17.02 -7.33
C ALA A 180 -1.18 -16.87 -5.82
N SER A 181 -1.27 -15.64 -5.31
CA SER A 181 -1.20 -15.35 -3.87
C SER A 181 -2.59 -15.49 -3.26
N SER A 182 -2.95 -16.71 -2.88
CA SER A 182 -4.30 -17.06 -2.42
C SER A 182 -4.35 -17.37 -0.92
N ASP A 183 -5.56 -17.42 -0.37
CA ASP A 183 -5.82 -17.82 1.02
C ASP A 183 -5.13 -16.90 2.04
N ASN A 184 -4.86 -15.65 1.67
CA ASN A 184 -4.39 -14.63 2.59
C ASN A 184 -5.57 -13.95 3.29
N THR A 185 -5.35 -13.48 4.51
CA THR A 185 -6.34 -12.76 5.32
C THR A 185 -5.82 -11.37 5.67
N LEU A 186 -6.58 -10.34 5.29
CA LEU A 186 -6.21 -8.94 5.41
C LEU A 186 -7.31 -8.16 6.13
N TYR A 187 -7.02 -7.58 7.29
CA TYR A 187 -7.96 -6.72 7.99
C TYR A 187 -7.20 -5.68 8.83
N HIS A 188 -7.90 -4.62 9.20
CA HIS A 188 -7.39 -3.48 9.97
C HIS A 188 -6.23 -2.74 9.30
N ASN A 189 -6.01 -2.93 7.99
CA ASN A 189 -4.95 -2.20 7.30
C ASN A 189 -5.44 -0.81 6.89
N ASN A 190 -4.53 0.16 6.91
CA ASN A 190 -4.77 1.52 6.46
C ASN A 190 -4.25 1.71 5.04
N LEU A 191 -5.16 2.03 4.12
CA LEU A 191 -4.89 2.23 2.71
C LEU A 191 -5.40 3.60 2.27
N ALA A 192 -4.50 4.58 2.29
CA ALA A 192 -4.84 5.97 2.02
C ALA A 192 -3.88 6.65 1.05
N ASN A 193 -4.45 7.51 0.21
CA ASN A 193 -3.71 8.36 -0.74
C ASN A 193 -2.81 7.55 -1.70
N ASN A 194 -3.24 6.36 -2.08
CA ASN A 194 -2.54 5.54 -3.06
C ASN A 194 -3.12 5.81 -4.45
N THR A 195 -2.26 5.89 -5.48
CA THR A 195 -2.69 6.23 -6.84
C THR A 195 -2.06 5.28 -7.86
N PRO A 196 -2.86 4.59 -8.70
CA PRO A 196 -4.31 4.70 -8.82
C PRO A 196 -5.11 3.84 -7.84
N HIS A 197 -4.49 2.93 -7.07
CA HIS A 197 -5.24 1.93 -6.30
C HIS A 197 -4.80 1.82 -4.83
N ASN A 198 -5.76 1.80 -3.91
CA ASN A 198 -5.52 1.43 -2.51
C ASN A 198 -5.22 -0.05 -2.36
N ALA A 199 -5.98 -0.89 -3.07
CA ALA A 199 -5.86 -2.33 -3.06
C ALA A 199 -5.99 -2.87 -4.49
N TYR A 200 -5.30 -3.96 -4.79
CA TYR A 200 -5.50 -4.73 -6.02
C TYR A 200 -5.24 -6.21 -5.74
N ASP A 201 -6.16 -7.06 -6.14
CA ASP A 201 -6.12 -8.49 -5.86
C ASP A 201 -6.62 -9.27 -7.07
N THR A 202 -5.71 -9.97 -7.74
CA THR A 202 -6.05 -10.85 -8.87
C THR A 202 -6.26 -12.31 -8.45
N SER A 203 -6.27 -12.59 -7.15
CA SER A 203 -6.35 -13.94 -6.58
C SER A 203 -7.57 -14.05 -5.66
N THR A 204 -7.68 -15.15 -4.91
CA THR A 204 -8.77 -15.37 -3.95
C THR A 204 -8.27 -15.15 -2.54
N ASN A 205 -8.67 -14.05 -1.90
CA ASN A 205 -8.24 -13.69 -0.54
C ASN A 205 -9.40 -13.11 0.28
N ALA A 206 -9.26 -13.16 1.60
CA ALA A 206 -10.19 -12.53 2.54
C ALA A 206 -9.68 -11.13 2.89
N TRP A 207 -10.47 -10.10 2.59
CA TRP A 207 -10.18 -8.70 2.93
C TRP A 207 -10.92 -8.24 4.19
N ASP A 208 -11.34 -9.18 5.03
CA ASP A 208 -11.96 -8.92 6.31
C ASP A 208 -11.79 -10.13 7.26
N SER A 209 -12.04 -9.92 8.55
CA SER A 209 -11.99 -10.95 9.60
C SER A 209 -13.31 -11.71 9.80
N GLY A 210 -14.37 -11.36 9.06
CA GLY A 210 -15.75 -11.77 9.31
C GLY A 210 -16.53 -10.79 10.20
N SER A 211 -15.87 -9.81 10.81
CA SER A 211 -16.51 -8.75 11.61
C SER A 211 -15.93 -7.36 11.38
N ALA A 212 -14.74 -7.24 10.80
CA ALA A 212 -14.09 -5.97 10.50
C ALA A 212 -13.13 -6.12 9.32
N GLY A 213 -13.04 -5.08 8.51
CA GLY A 213 -12.28 -5.03 7.28
C GLY A 213 -11.11 -4.06 7.37
N ASN A 214 -10.82 -3.38 6.27
CA ASN A 214 -9.72 -2.45 6.14
C ASN A 214 -10.25 -1.02 5.93
N TYR A 215 -9.41 -0.03 6.22
CA TYR A 215 -9.70 1.34 5.86
C TYR A 215 -9.21 1.62 4.43
N HIS A 216 -10.13 2.04 3.57
CA HIS A 216 -9.85 2.49 2.21
C HIS A 216 -10.22 3.97 2.08
N SER A 217 -9.27 4.85 1.81
CA SER A 217 -9.55 6.30 1.71
C SER A 217 -10.52 6.69 0.60
N GLY A 218 -10.78 5.80 -0.36
CA GLY A 218 -11.78 5.98 -1.42
C GLY A 218 -13.15 5.38 -1.11
N TYR A 219 -13.35 4.80 0.09
CA TYR A 219 -14.64 4.27 0.50
C TYR A 219 -15.61 5.41 0.84
N THR A 220 -16.80 5.36 0.25
CA THR A 220 -17.84 6.39 0.40
C THR A 220 -19.20 5.80 0.78
N GLY A 221 -19.21 4.59 1.37
CA GLY A 221 -20.44 3.96 1.83
C GLY A 221 -21.03 4.67 3.05
N THR A 222 -22.22 4.21 3.47
CA THR A 222 -22.89 4.69 4.68
C THR A 222 -22.62 3.77 5.85
N ASP A 223 -22.74 4.31 7.05
CA ASP A 223 -22.71 3.59 8.33
C ASP A 223 -23.96 4.05 9.10
N ASN A 224 -25.06 3.31 8.95
CA ASN A 224 -26.38 3.71 9.46
C ASN A 224 -26.58 3.33 10.94
N ASP A 225 -25.93 2.28 11.42
CA ASP A 225 -25.98 1.86 12.82
C ASP A 225 -24.85 2.44 13.68
N THR A 226 -23.93 3.20 13.06
CA THR A 226 -22.88 4.02 13.68
C THR A 226 -21.85 3.20 14.46
N ASP A 227 -21.60 1.97 14.00
CA ASP A 227 -20.63 1.07 14.63
C ASP A 227 -19.18 1.27 14.11
N GLY A 228 -18.99 2.18 13.15
CA GLY A 228 -17.70 2.50 12.53
C GLY A 228 -17.35 1.62 11.33
N ILE A 229 -18.25 0.71 10.93
CA ILE A 229 -18.14 -0.17 9.77
C ILE A 229 -19.14 0.28 8.71
N GLY A 230 -18.71 0.29 7.46
CA GLY A 230 -19.58 0.63 6.35
C GLY A 230 -20.56 -0.50 6.00
N ASP A 231 -21.84 -0.15 5.83
CA ASP A 231 -22.94 -1.06 5.47
C ASP A 231 -22.81 -1.65 4.06
N THR A 232 -22.01 -1.01 3.20
CA THR A 232 -21.84 -1.41 1.80
C THR A 232 -20.48 -2.09 1.63
N HIS A 233 -20.46 -3.31 1.08
CA HIS A 233 -19.21 -3.97 0.73
C HIS A 233 -18.35 -3.13 -0.22
N HIS A 234 -17.04 -3.13 -0.03
CA HIS A 234 -16.08 -2.46 -0.90
C HIS A 234 -15.37 -3.48 -1.83
N PRO A 235 -15.65 -3.47 -3.14
CA PRO A 235 -14.99 -4.38 -4.07
C PRO A 235 -13.49 -4.06 -4.20
N VAL A 236 -12.65 -5.11 -4.19
CA VAL A 236 -11.21 -4.96 -4.44
C VAL A 236 -10.95 -5.20 -5.93
N PRO A 237 -10.39 -4.22 -6.66
CA PRO A 237 -10.13 -4.37 -8.09
C PRO A 237 -9.16 -5.52 -8.42
N GLY A 238 -9.29 -6.09 -9.63
CA GLY A 238 -8.41 -7.13 -10.16
C GLY A 238 -8.99 -8.55 -10.15
N GLY A 239 -10.06 -8.77 -9.39
CA GLY A 239 -10.69 -10.08 -9.23
C GLY A 239 -12.09 -9.99 -8.63
N THR A 240 -12.48 -10.99 -7.84
CA THR A 240 -13.79 -11.07 -7.18
C THR A 240 -13.73 -10.83 -5.67
N SER A 241 -12.55 -10.55 -5.12
CA SER A 241 -12.36 -10.24 -3.70
C SER A 241 -13.12 -8.97 -3.32
N THR A 242 -13.70 -8.96 -2.12
CA THR A 242 -14.41 -7.81 -1.57
C THR A 242 -14.12 -7.70 -0.09
N ASP A 243 -13.98 -6.47 0.38
CA ASP A 243 -13.97 -6.15 1.80
C ASP A 243 -15.44 -5.97 2.23
N ARG A 244 -15.93 -6.86 3.10
CA ARG A 244 -17.35 -6.85 3.52
C ARG A 244 -17.62 -5.93 4.69
N PHE A 245 -16.58 -5.51 5.41
CA PHE A 245 -16.71 -4.71 6.62
C PHE A 245 -15.74 -3.52 6.56
N PRO A 246 -15.76 -2.70 5.49
CA PRO A 246 -14.82 -1.60 5.31
C PRO A 246 -14.92 -0.62 6.47
N LEU A 247 -13.79 -0.16 6.99
CA LEU A 247 -13.76 0.78 8.12
C LEU A 247 -14.09 2.20 7.64
N MET A 248 -14.92 2.92 8.39
CA MET A 248 -15.26 4.32 8.11
C MET A 248 -14.12 5.29 8.42
N GLN A 249 -13.20 4.90 9.30
CA GLN A 249 -12.04 5.69 9.72
C GLN A 249 -10.76 4.85 9.68
N PRO A 250 -9.57 5.48 9.59
CA PRO A 250 -8.30 4.77 9.70
C PRO A 250 -8.23 3.95 11.00
N TRP A 251 -7.74 2.71 10.87
CA TRP A 251 -7.44 1.84 12.00
C TRP A 251 -6.26 2.39 12.82
N THR A 252 -6.47 2.68 14.09
CA THR A 252 -5.43 3.25 14.98
C THR A 252 -4.71 2.21 15.84
N GLY A 253 -4.92 0.91 15.59
CA GLY A 253 -4.28 -0.15 16.39
C GLY A 253 -5.05 -0.50 17.66
N GLY A 254 -5.91 0.40 18.12
CA GLY A 254 -6.92 0.08 19.10
C GLY A 254 -8.05 -0.67 18.42
N THR A 255 -8.28 -1.92 18.84
CA THR A 255 -9.62 -2.14 19.41
C THR A 255 -9.81 -0.96 20.35
N SER A 256 -10.75 -0.04 20.04
CA SER A 256 -11.10 1.10 20.88
C SER A 256 -10.77 0.74 22.32
N LEU A 257 -9.71 1.37 22.84
CA LEU A 257 -9.02 0.92 24.07
C LEU A 257 -10.12 0.57 25.05
N LYS A 258 -10.17 -0.64 25.61
CA LYS A 258 -11.36 -1.10 26.35
C LYS A 258 -11.81 0.01 27.31
N GLY A 259 -12.96 0.63 27.06
CA GLY A 259 -13.44 1.83 27.76
C GLY A 259 -13.16 3.22 27.17
N ASP A 260 -12.54 3.37 26.00
CA ASP A 260 -12.29 4.62 25.24
C ASP A 260 -13.25 4.66 24.06
N LEU A 261 -14.41 5.25 24.27
CA LEU A 261 -15.55 5.18 23.37
C LEU A 261 -15.64 6.36 22.40
N ASN A 262 -14.79 7.38 22.59
CA ASN A 262 -14.66 8.49 21.66
C ASN A 262 -13.41 8.38 20.77
N CYS A 263 -12.57 7.35 20.99
CA CYS A 263 -11.37 7.05 20.22
C CYS A 263 -10.33 8.18 20.23
N ASP A 264 -10.18 8.88 21.36
CA ASP A 264 -9.19 9.94 21.55
C ASP A 264 -7.89 9.47 22.21
N ASP A 265 -7.73 8.15 22.35
CA ASP A 265 -6.64 7.44 23.03
C ASP A 265 -6.59 7.73 24.54
N ARG A 266 -7.68 8.19 25.17
CA ARG A 266 -7.77 8.47 26.61
C ARG A 266 -9.07 7.95 27.22
N ILE A 267 -8.94 7.21 28.32
CA ILE A 267 -10.12 6.85 29.13
C ILE A 267 -10.50 8.04 30.01
N THR A 268 -11.64 8.65 29.73
CA THR A 268 -12.15 9.85 30.42
C THR A 268 -13.60 9.67 30.89
N PRO A 269 -14.13 10.60 31.72
CA PRO A 269 -15.55 10.62 32.02
C PRO A 269 -16.47 10.80 30.80
N ALA A 270 -15.94 11.27 29.65
CA ALA A 270 -16.71 11.36 28.42
C ALA A 270 -17.08 9.97 27.90
N ASP A 271 -16.16 9.01 28.00
CA ASP A 271 -16.36 7.62 27.58
C ASP A 271 -17.40 6.93 28.45
N ALA A 272 -17.37 7.16 29.76
CA ALA A 272 -18.40 6.66 30.68
C ALA A 272 -19.80 7.19 30.32
N ALA A 273 -19.90 8.44 29.85
CA ALA A 273 -21.17 9.01 29.38
C ALA A 273 -21.67 8.34 28.09
N ILE A 274 -20.76 8.02 27.16
CA ILE A 274 -21.09 7.27 25.93
C ILE A 274 -21.54 5.85 26.27
N ALA A 275 -20.86 5.15 27.19
CA ALA A 275 -21.26 3.82 27.66
C ALA A 275 -22.67 3.82 28.28
N LEU A 276 -23.01 4.85 29.07
CA LEU A 276 -24.36 5.04 29.63
C LEU A 276 -25.40 5.25 28.53
N GLN A 277 -25.06 5.98 27.46
CA GLN A 277 -25.94 6.19 26.33
C GLN A 277 -26.17 4.90 25.54
N LEU A 278 -25.12 4.09 25.33
CA LEU A 278 -25.20 2.77 24.70
C LEU A 278 -26.04 1.79 25.53
N ALA A 279 -25.88 1.78 26.86
CA ALA A 279 -26.71 0.98 27.77
C ALA A 279 -28.20 1.37 27.71
N ALA A 280 -28.51 2.64 27.48
CA ALA A 280 -29.88 3.13 27.37
C ALA A 280 -30.51 2.88 25.99
N SER A 281 -29.71 2.92 24.91
CA SER A 281 -30.18 2.69 23.54
C SER A 281 -30.21 1.22 23.14
N GLY A 282 -29.42 0.37 23.81
CA GLY A 282 -29.22 -1.04 23.45
C GLY A 282 -28.26 -1.25 22.27
N ALA A 283 -27.61 -0.18 21.79
CA ALA A 283 -26.59 -0.26 20.75
C ALA A 283 -25.36 -1.03 21.25
N GLN A 284 -24.69 -1.74 20.34
CA GLN A 284 -23.54 -2.58 20.65
C GLN A 284 -22.24 -1.85 20.30
N ASN A 285 -21.26 -1.93 21.20
CA ASN A 285 -19.89 -1.48 20.97
C ASN A 285 -18.96 -2.39 21.80
N PRO A 286 -18.06 -3.16 21.16
CA PRO A 286 -17.16 -4.08 21.86
C PRO A 286 -16.25 -3.42 22.90
N ALA A 287 -15.91 -2.14 22.73
CA ALA A 287 -15.12 -1.42 23.71
C ALA A 287 -15.93 -0.89 24.91
N ALA A 288 -17.26 -0.92 24.81
CA ALA A 288 -18.15 -0.53 25.91
C ALA A 288 -18.42 -1.69 26.87
N ASP A 289 -18.28 -2.94 26.42
CA ASP A 289 -18.37 -4.14 27.28
C ASP A 289 -17.02 -4.38 27.96
N VAL A 290 -16.74 -3.59 29.00
CA VAL A 290 -15.40 -3.60 29.63
C VAL A 290 -15.20 -4.78 30.58
N ASN A 291 -16.25 -5.55 30.88
CA ASN A 291 -16.19 -6.74 31.75
C ASN A 291 -16.37 -8.08 31.00
N ASP A 292 -16.58 -8.05 29.69
CA ASP A 292 -16.76 -9.20 28.79
C ASP A 292 -17.97 -10.10 29.14
N ASP A 293 -19.01 -9.57 29.78
CA ASP A 293 -20.24 -10.31 30.09
C ASP A 293 -21.25 -10.32 28.93
N ARG A 294 -20.89 -9.69 27.81
CA ARG A 294 -21.69 -9.53 26.57
C ARG A 294 -22.88 -8.61 26.74
N ARG A 295 -22.89 -7.72 27.73
CA ARG A 295 -23.95 -6.74 27.96
C ARG A 295 -23.35 -5.39 28.34
N ILE A 296 -23.70 -4.36 27.58
CA ILE A 296 -23.36 -2.99 27.94
C ILE A 296 -24.38 -2.49 28.96
N THR A 297 -23.93 -2.25 30.18
CA THR A 297 -24.76 -1.81 31.31
C THR A 297 -24.17 -0.59 32.00
N SER A 298 -24.88 -0.06 33.01
CA SER A 298 -24.33 0.98 33.88
C SER A 298 -23.11 0.51 34.68
N LEU A 299 -22.87 -0.80 34.79
CA LEU A 299 -21.66 -1.35 35.40
C LEU A 299 -20.42 -1.04 34.57
N ASP A 300 -20.54 -1.18 33.25
CA ASP A 300 -19.44 -0.88 32.32
C ASP A 300 -19.08 0.59 32.33
N ALA A 301 -20.09 1.47 32.30
CA ALA A 301 -19.89 2.90 32.45
C ALA A 301 -19.21 3.26 33.78
N LEU A 302 -19.53 2.55 34.87
CA LEU A 302 -18.88 2.75 36.16
C LEU A 302 -17.42 2.30 36.13
N MET A 303 -17.11 1.16 35.50
CA MET A 303 -15.75 0.66 35.35
C MET A 303 -14.90 1.65 34.53
N ILE A 304 -15.44 2.17 33.43
CA ILE A 304 -14.80 3.22 32.61
C ILE A 304 -14.50 4.47 33.46
N LEU A 305 -15.47 4.92 34.26
CA LEU A 305 -15.27 6.08 35.13
C LEU A 305 -14.21 5.83 36.22
N GLN A 306 -14.11 4.61 36.75
CA GLN A 306 -13.07 4.25 37.71
C GLN A 306 -11.69 4.18 37.07
N ALA A 307 -11.58 3.69 35.84
CA ALA A 307 -10.35 3.67 35.07
C ALA A 307 -9.89 5.09 34.71
N ALA A 308 -10.81 5.97 34.30
CA ALA A 308 -10.53 7.39 34.08
C ALA A 308 -9.99 8.10 35.33
N ALA A 309 -10.38 7.65 36.51
CA ALA A 309 -9.90 8.16 37.80
C ALA A 309 -8.60 7.48 38.28
N GLY A 310 -8.00 6.59 37.48
CA GLY A 310 -6.80 5.84 37.83
C GLY A 310 -6.98 4.84 38.98
N ARG A 311 -8.21 4.39 39.23
CA ARG A 311 -8.51 3.46 40.35
C ARG A 311 -8.41 1.99 39.97
N ILE A 312 -8.62 1.68 38.69
CA ILE A 312 -8.55 0.33 38.12
C ILE A 312 -7.94 0.38 36.72
N GLU A 313 -7.50 -0.77 36.23
CA GLU A 313 -7.17 -1.01 34.82
C GLU A 313 -8.30 -1.87 34.20
N LEU A 314 -8.59 -1.68 32.92
CA LEU A 314 -9.67 -2.36 32.18
C LEU A 314 -9.14 -3.48 31.28
#